data_AF-A0AAD6CC51-F1
#
_entry.id   AF-A0AAD6CC51-F1
#
_cell.length_a   1.000
_cell.length_b   1.000
_cell.length_c   1.000
_cell.angle_alpha   90.00
_cell.angle_beta   90.00
_cell.angle_gamma   90.00
#
_symmetry.space_group_name_H-M   'P 1'
#
loop_
_entity.id
_entity.type
_entity.pdbx_description
1 polymer ?
#
loop_
_entity_poly.entity_id
_entity_poly.type
_entity_poly.pdbx_seq_one_letter_code
_entity_poly.pdbx_strand_id
1 'polypeptide(L)' 'MSVATLQRDTAFQVRSLFRSLLRQSSQFSNFNFRDYARRKTRDSFREHKNETEERRIQELIQDGLQNLRMLKVSG' A
#
# COMPACT_ATOMS: atom_id res chain seq x y z
N MET A 1 -7.32 22.42 11.18
CA MET A 1 -6.51 21.70 10.18
C MET A 1 -6.91 22.21 8.80
N SER A 2 -5.96 22.51 7.90
CA SER A 2 -6.28 22.96 6.53
C SER A 2 -6.32 21.79 5.55
N VAL A 3 -7.00 21.94 4.41
CA VAL A 3 -7.07 20.90 3.36
C VAL A 3 -5.67 20.51 2.87
N ALA A 4 -4.75 21.48 2.77
CA ALA A 4 -3.35 21.23 2.41
C ALA A 4 -2.58 20.41 3.45
N THR A 5 -2.89 20.54 4.75
CA THR A 5 -2.28 19.67 5.78
C THR A 5 -2.77 18.24 5.66
N LEU A 6 -4.07 18.03 5.41
CA LEU A 6 -4.65 16.70 5.23
C LEU A 6 -4.02 15.96 4.05
N GLN A 7 -3.86 16.62 2.89
CA GLN A 7 -3.25 16.01 1.70
C GLN A 7 -1.78 15.59 1.93
N ARG A 8 -1.01 16.37 2.71
CA ARG A 8 0.37 16.01 3.07
C ARG A 8 0.41 14.78 3.95
N ASP A 9 -0.49 14.68 4.92
CA ASP A 9 -0.60 13.53 5.82
C ASP A 9 -0.99 12.27 5.04
N THR A 10 -1.95 12.38 4.12
CA THR A 10 -2.34 11.29 3.22
C THR A 10 -1.16 10.84 2.35
N ALA A 11 -0.42 11.76 1.73
CA ALA A 11 0.73 11.42 0.89
C ALA A 11 1.84 10.72 1.69
N PHE A 12 2.06 11.12 2.94
CA PHE A 12 2.99 10.45 3.84
C PHE A 12 2.51 9.02 4.18
N GLN A 13 1.24 8.87 4.55
CA GLN A 13 0.63 7.59 4.89
C GLN A 13 0.71 6.59 3.73
N VAL A 14 0.33 7.00 2.52
CA VAL A 14 0.37 6.17 1.31
C VAL A 14 1.80 5.68 1.02
N ARG A 15 2.81 6.57 1.11
CA ARG A 15 4.22 6.20 0.90
C ARG A 15 4.74 5.25 2.00
N SER A 16 4.31 5.44 3.24
CA SER A 16 4.66 4.54 4.34
C SER A 16 4.06 3.15 4.14
N LEU A 17 2.79 3.08 3.74
CA LEU A 17 2.08 1.84 3.44
C LEU A 17 2.73 1.08 2.29
N PHE A 18 3.05 1.77 1.19
CA PHE A 18 3.77 1.18 0.04
C PHE A 18 5.09 0.51 0.45
N ARG A 19 5.93 1.23 1.22
CA ARG A 19 7.21 0.70 1.70
C ARG A 19 7.03 -0.49 2.63
N SER A 20 6.00 -0.45 3.48
CA SER A 20 5.68 -1.55 4.40
C SER A 20 5.26 -2.80 3.66
N LEU A 21 4.39 -2.67 2.65
CA LEU A 21 3.98 -3.79 1.79
C LEU A 21 5.15 -4.40 1.02
N LEU A 22 6.03 -3.59 0.43
CA LEU A 22 7.22 -4.08 -0.27
C LEU A 22 8.19 -4.81 0.68
N ARG A 23 8.39 -4.26 1.89
CA ARG A 23 9.23 -4.89 2.92
C ARG A 23 8.65 -6.23 3.35
N GLN A 24 7.36 -6.30 3.65
CA GLN A 24 6.73 -7.56 4.05
C GLN A 24 6.76 -8.59 2.91
N SER A 25 6.43 -8.15 1.68
CA SER A 25 6.51 -8.99 0.49
C SER A 25 7.91 -9.57 0.28
N SER A 26 8.97 -8.88 0.70
CA SER A 26 10.35 -9.36 0.57
C SER A 26 10.74 -10.50 1.51
N GLN A 27 9.98 -10.69 2.59
CA GLN A 27 10.29 -11.66 3.66
C GLN A 27 9.87 -13.09 3.32
N PHE A 28 9.00 -13.28 2.33
CA PHE A 28 8.61 -14.62 1.88
C PHE A 28 9.82 -15.41 1.37
N SER A 29 10.00 -16.62 1.93
CA SER A 29 11.02 -17.58 1.52
C SER A 29 10.74 -18.14 0.11
N ASN A 30 9.46 -18.37 -0.20
CA ASN A 30 9.04 -18.81 -1.53
C ASN A 30 9.15 -17.68 -2.56
N PHE A 31 9.96 -17.90 -3.60
CA PHE A 31 10.20 -16.93 -4.66
C PHE A 31 8.92 -16.48 -5.36
N ASN A 32 8.01 -17.40 -5.68
CA ASN A 32 6.78 -17.09 -6.42
C ASN A 32 5.88 -16.17 -5.60
N PHE A 33 5.73 -16.44 -4.31
CA PHE A 33 4.94 -15.55 -3.42
C PHE A 33 5.61 -14.20 -3.23
N ARG A 34 6.94 -14.17 -3.04
CA ARG A 34 7.71 -12.91 -2.92
C ARG A 34 7.58 -12.04 -4.17
N ASP A 35 7.77 -12.62 -5.35
CA ASP A 35 7.71 -11.90 -6.62
C ASP A 35 6.28 -11.45 -6.92
N TYR A 36 5.28 -12.32 -6.73
CA TYR A 36 3.87 -11.98 -6.90
C TYR A 36 3.45 -10.83 -5.98
N ALA A 37 3.71 -10.93 -4.67
CA ALA A 37 3.32 -9.91 -3.70
C ALA A 37 4.00 -8.55 -4.01
N ARG A 38 5.27 -8.55 -4.42
CA ARG A 38 5.99 -7.34 -4.86
C ARG A 38 5.37 -6.73 -6.13
N ARG A 39 5.08 -7.54 -7.15
CA ARG A 39 4.47 -7.07 -8.41
C ARG A 39 3.08 -6.50 -8.15
N LYS A 40 2.21 -7.26 -7.47
CA LYS A 40 0.85 -6.83 -7.13
C LYS A 40 0.84 -5.52 -6.34
N THR A 41 1.75 -5.36 -5.37
CA THR A 41 1.91 -4.10 -4.62
C THR A 41 2.28 -2.94 -5.56
N ARG A 42 3.25 -3.12 -6.47
CA ARG A 42 3.67 -2.05 -7.39
C ARG A 42 2.58 -1.69 -8.39
N ASP A 43 1.90 -2.69 -8.93
CA ASP A 43 0.88 -2.51 -9.96
C ASP A 43 -0.34 -1.79 -9.39
N SER A 44 -0.81 -2.20 -8.21
CA SER A 44 -1.95 -1.56 -7.54
C SER A 44 -1.70 -0.09 -7.19
N PHE A 45 -0.49 0.26 -6.71
CA PHE A 45 -0.13 1.65 -6.44
C PHE A 45 0.06 2.48 -7.72
N ARG A 46 0.52 1.87 -8.80
CA ARG A 46 0.66 2.54 -10.10
C ARG A 46 -0.69 2.80 -10.76
N GLU A 47 -1.60 1.83 -10.66
CA GLU A 47 -2.98 1.92 -11.15
C GLU A 47 -3.71 3.11 -10.54
N HIS A 48 -3.58 3.32 -9.22
CA HIS A 48 -4.31 4.36 -8.49
C HIS A 48 -3.47 5.62 -8.20
N LYS A 49 -2.32 5.81 -8.87
CA LYS A 49 -1.38 6.91 -8.57
C LYS A 49 -1.97 8.32 -8.77
N ASN A 50 -2.99 8.43 -9.62
CA ASN A 50 -3.65 9.67 -10.01
C ASN A 50 -5.06 9.78 -9.40
N GLU A 51 -5.42 8.91 -8.44
CA GLU A 51 -6.70 9.01 -7.76
C GLU A 51 -6.77 10.34 -6.99
N THR A 52 -7.88 11.05 -7.13
CA THR A 52 -8.11 12.36 -6.50
C THR A 52 -9.35 12.37 -5.61
N GLU A 53 -10.21 11.35 -5.72
CA GLU A 53 -11.41 11.24 -4.91
C GLU A 53 -11.03 10.77 -3.49
N GLU A 54 -11.29 11.60 -2.48
CA GLU A 54 -10.81 11.39 -1.12
C GLU A 54 -11.33 10.09 -0.51
N ARG A 55 -12.60 9.75 -0.74
CA ARG A 55 -13.19 8.51 -0.21
C ARG A 55 -12.52 7.30 -0.85
N ARG A 56 -12.27 7.32 -2.15
CA ARG A 56 -11.57 6.25 -2.88
C ARG A 56 -10.15 6.08 -2.39
N ILE A 57 -9.43 7.17 -2.12
CA ILE A 57 -8.10 7.12 -1.51
C ILE A 57 -8.15 6.45 -0.14
N GLN A 58 -9.15 6.78 0.69
CA GLN A 58 -9.32 6.16 2.00
C GLN A 58 -9.61 4.66 1.88
N GLU A 59 -10.49 4.25 0.96
CA GLU A 59 -10.78 2.83 0.68
C GLU A 59 -9.50 2.07 0.29
N LEU A 60 -8.72 2.62 -0.64
CA LEU A 60 -7.46 2.02 -1.09
C LEU A 60 -6.42 1.91 0.04
N ILE A 61 -6.36 2.90 0.94
CA ILE A 61 -5.50 2.85 2.13
C ILE A 61 -5.94 1.71 3.05
N GLN A 62 -7.25 1.55 3.30
CA GLN A 62 -7.77 0.47 4.14
C GLN A 62 -7.50 -0.91 3.54
N ASP A 63 -7.72 -1.07 2.24
CA ASP A 63 -7.41 -2.29 1.50
C ASP A 63 -5.91 -2.62 1.60
N GLY A 64 -5.04 -1.63 1.41
CA GLY A 64 -3.60 -1.80 1.56
C GLY A 64 -3.19 -2.19 2.99
N LEU A 65 -3.83 -1.62 4.02
CA LEU A 65 -3.60 -2.01 5.42
C LEU A 65 -4.05 -3.44 5.71
N GLN A 66 -5.19 -3.86 5.15
CA GLN A 66 -5.65 -5.24 5.24
C GLN A 66 -4.68 -6.20 4.57
N ASN A 67 -4.25 -5.89 3.35
CA ASN A 67 -3.24 -6.66 2.63
C ASN A 67 -1.93 -6.76 3.43
N LEU A 68 -1.49 -5.67 4.06
CA LEU A 68 -0.29 -5.70 4.90
C LEU A 68 -0.45 -6.63 6.11
N ARG A 69 -1.63 -6.63 6.77
CA ARG A 69 -1.92 -7.57 7.85
C ARG A 69 -1.85 -9.02 7.37
N MET A 70 -2.45 -9.32 6.23
CA MET A 70 -2.40 -10.66 5.63
C MET A 70 -0.98 -11.11 5.35
N LEU A 71 -0.17 -10.26 4.69
CA LEU A 71 1.23 -10.59 4.38
C LEU A 71 2.11 -10.79 5.64
N LYS A 72 1.75 -10.17 6.77
CA LYS A 72 2.45 -10.36 8.06
C LYS A 72 2.12 -11.69 8.74
N VAL A 73 0.91 -12.23 8.52
CA VAL A 73 0.49 -13.51 9.10
C VAL A 73 0.96 -14.68 8.24
N SER A 74 1.08 -14.48 6.93
CA SER A 74 1.44 -15.53 5.97
C SER A 74 2.95 -15.70 5.69
N GLY A 75 3.79 -14.79 6.19
CA GLY A 75 5.25 -14.82 5.98
C GLY A 75 5.98 -15.36 7.20
#